data_AF-A0A4Q9XLX9-F1
#
_entry.id   AF-A0A4Q9XLX9-F1
#
_cell.length_a   1.000
_cell.length_b   1.000
_cell.length_c   1.000
_cell.angle_alpha   90.00
_cell.angle_beta   90.00
_cell.angle_gamma   90.00
#
_symmetry.space_group_name_H-M   'P 1'
#
loop_
_entity.id
_entity.type
_entity.pdbx_description
1 polymer ?
#
loop_
_entity_poly.entity_id
_entity_poly.type
_entity_poly.pdbx_seq_one_letter_code
_entity_poly.pdbx_strand_id
1 'polypeptide(L)'
;MKMKPEHYAVLEKEINATLDRHGRQALIREYEHGQFARADKVKDLQMRFCFDLAYGAGLTRFICDTLFQYLDSSHVYTALKRICPTVERKY
;
A
#
# COMPACT_ATOMS: atom_id res chain seq x y z
N MET A 1 3.08 17.43 3.70
CA MET A 1 3.57 16.20 3.02
C MET A 1 4.49 16.65 1.89
N LYS A 2 5.70 16.09 1.74
CA LYS A 2 6.69 16.54 0.73
C LYS A 2 6.43 16.00 -0.69
N MET A 3 5.56 15.02 -0.84
CA MET A 3 5.22 14.44 -2.13
C MET A 3 4.42 15.45 -2.98
N LYS A 4 4.75 15.53 -4.27
CA LYS A 4 4.03 16.38 -5.21
C LYS A 4 2.59 15.90 -5.42
N PRO A 5 1.60 16.78 -5.60
CA PRO A 5 0.20 16.40 -5.79
C PRO A 5 -0.02 15.44 -6.96
N GLU A 6 0.70 15.62 -8.07
CA GLU A 6 0.56 14.80 -9.27
C GLU A 6 1.01 13.36 -9.00
N HIS A 7 2.08 13.20 -8.24
CA HIS A 7 2.59 11.90 -7.84
C HIS A 7 1.66 11.20 -6.85
N TYR A 8 1.04 11.96 -5.93
CA TYR A 8 0.03 11.42 -5.04
C TYR A 8 -1.19 10.93 -5.81
N ALA A 9 -1.67 11.70 -6.79
CA ALA A 9 -2.81 11.33 -7.63
C ALA A 9 -2.55 10.03 -8.42
N VAL A 10 -1.32 9.81 -8.92
CA VAL A 10 -0.92 8.54 -9.56
C VAL A 10 -1.03 7.37 -8.57
N LEU A 11 -0.48 7.51 -7.36
CA LEU A 11 -0.58 6.46 -6.33
C LEU A 11 -2.05 6.16 -6.00
N GLU A 12 -2.84 7.20 -5.76
CA GLU A 12 -4.24 7.07 -5.37
C GLU A 12 -5.07 6.38 -6.45
N LYS A 13 -4.88 6.77 -7.72
CA LYS A 13 -5.58 6.16 -8.85
C LYS A 13 -5.27 4.67 -8.98
N GLU A 14 -3.99 4.29 -8.99
CA GLU A 14 -3.58 2.90 -9.24
C GLU A 14 -3.91 1.98 -8.05
N ILE A 15 -3.79 2.49 -6.81
CA ILE A 15 -4.21 1.75 -5.60
C ILE A 15 -5.72 1.52 -5.61
N ASN A 16 -6.52 2.54 -5.88
CA ASN A 16 -7.99 2.38 -5.94
C ASN A 16 -8.40 1.41 -7.05
N ALA A 17 -7.81 1.51 -8.25
CA ALA A 17 -8.06 0.58 -9.33
C ALA A 17 -7.72 -0.88 -8.95
N THR A 18 -6.66 -1.07 -8.16
CA THR A 18 -6.25 -2.39 -7.66
C THR A 18 -7.21 -2.91 -6.60
N LEU A 19 -7.62 -2.07 -5.64
CA LEU A 19 -8.62 -2.41 -4.63
C LEU A 19 -9.97 -2.80 -5.26
N ASP A 20 -10.39 -2.09 -6.30
CA ASP A 20 -11.65 -2.37 -7.00
C ASP A 20 -11.56 -3.68 -7.80
N ARG A 21 -10.42 -3.93 -8.47
CA ARG A 21 -10.18 -5.16 -9.22
C ARG A 21 -10.21 -6.41 -8.34
N HIS A 22 -9.60 -6.35 -7.16
CA HIS A 22 -9.45 -7.50 -6.27
C HIS A 22 -10.55 -7.58 -5.19
N GLY A 23 -11.42 -6.57 -5.11
CA GLY A 23 -12.47 -6.48 -4.10
C GLY A 23 -11.91 -5.98 -2.76
N ARG A 24 -12.13 -4.70 -2.47
CA ARG A 24 -11.63 -4.01 -1.28
C ARG A 24 -11.84 -4.79 0.02
N GLN A 25 -13.06 -5.29 0.25
CA GLN A 25 -13.39 -5.99 1.50
C GLN A 25 -12.76 -7.39 1.59
N ALA A 26 -12.59 -8.08 0.46
CA ALA A 26 -11.94 -9.37 0.42
C ALA A 26 -10.46 -9.23 0.83
N LEU A 27 -9.75 -8.28 0.24
CA LEU A 27 -8.35 -8.01 0.58
C LEU A 27 -8.16 -7.59 2.04
N ILE A 28 -9.01 -6.69 2.56
CA ILE A 28 -8.96 -6.31 3.99
C ILE A 28 -9.08 -7.58 4.85
N ARG A 29 -10.12 -8.39 4.60
CA ARG A 29 -10.39 -9.61 5.37
C ARG A 29 -9.23 -10.60 5.32
N GLU A 30 -8.63 -10.82 4.15
CA GLU A 30 -7.48 -11.71 4.01
C GLU A 30 -6.31 -11.28 4.91
N TYR A 31 -5.99 -9.99 4.94
CA TYR A 31 -4.92 -9.46 5.79
C TYR A 31 -5.28 -9.48 7.28
N GLU A 32 -6.51 -9.13 7.63
CA GLU A 32 -6.97 -9.14 9.02
C GLU A 32 -6.94 -10.55 9.63
N HIS A 33 -7.16 -11.59 8.82
CA HIS A 33 -7.13 -13.00 9.24
C HIS A 33 -5.84 -13.75 8.89
N GLY A 34 -4.79 -13.05 8.42
CA GLY A 34 -3.49 -13.67 8.18
C GLY A 34 -3.46 -14.63 6.98
N GLN A 35 -4.40 -14.50 6.06
CA GLN A 35 -4.54 -15.32 4.85
C GLN A 35 -3.60 -14.85 3.74
N PHE A 36 -2.34 -14.61 4.08
CA PHE A 36 -1.30 -14.17 3.16
C PHE A 36 0.05 -14.78 3.54
N ALA A 37 1.01 -14.75 2.61
CA ALA A 37 2.28 -15.42 2.80
C ALA A 37 3.08 -14.83 3.99
N ARG A 38 3.48 -15.72 4.92
CA ARG A 38 4.32 -15.41 6.09
C ARG A 38 3.68 -14.41 7.06
N ALA A 39 2.36 -14.50 7.24
CA ALA A 39 1.58 -13.63 8.13
C ALA A 39 2.07 -13.64 9.58
N ASP A 40 2.62 -14.76 10.04
CA ASP A 40 3.25 -14.96 11.36
C ASP A 40 4.51 -14.09 11.58
N LYS A 41 5.21 -13.73 10.49
CA LYS A 41 6.48 -12.98 10.56
C LYS A 41 6.32 -11.47 10.42
N VAL A 42 5.11 -10.99 10.17
CA VAL A 42 4.85 -9.58 9.97
C VAL A 42 4.81 -8.84 11.31
N LYS A 43 5.65 -7.82 11.46
CA LYS A 43 5.64 -6.94 12.64
C LYS A 43 4.58 -5.84 12.52
N ASP A 44 4.57 -5.13 11.38
CA ASP A 44 3.60 -4.08 11.07
C ASP A 44 2.70 -4.54 9.92
N LEU A 45 1.46 -4.89 10.26
CA LEU A 45 0.46 -5.38 9.31
C LEU A 45 0.04 -4.29 8.32
N GLN A 46 -0.15 -3.06 8.79
CA GLN A 46 -0.58 -1.95 7.96
C GLN A 46 0.49 -1.60 6.93
N MET A 47 1.75 -1.52 7.36
CA MET A 47 2.86 -1.27 6.46
C MET A 47 2.97 -2.38 5.41
N ARG A 48 2.86 -3.65 5.83
CA ARG A 48 2.89 -4.77 4.88
C ARG A 48 1.78 -4.67 3.84
N PHE A 49 0.55 -4.45 4.28
CA PHE A 49 -0.62 -4.30 3.40
C PHE A 49 -0.43 -3.17 2.39
N CYS A 50 0.04 -2.00 2.84
CA CYS A 50 0.29 -0.85 1.97
C CYS A 50 1.32 -1.15 0.87
N PHE A 51 2.45 -1.78 1.21
CA PHE A 51 3.50 -2.07 0.24
C PHE A 51 3.15 -3.23 -0.69
N ASP A 52 2.43 -4.25 -0.21
CA ASP A 52 1.95 -5.34 -1.06
C ASP A 52 0.90 -4.82 -2.06
N LEU A 53 0.01 -3.91 -1.66
CA LEU A 53 -0.89 -3.23 -2.59
C LEU A 53 -0.14 -2.39 -3.61
N ALA A 54 0.86 -1.62 -3.19
CA ALA A 54 1.67 -0.83 -4.12
C ALA A 54 2.41 -1.73 -5.14
N TYR A 55 2.90 -2.89 -4.69
CA TYR A 55 3.49 -3.89 -5.57
C TYR A 55 2.46 -4.49 -6.54
N GLY A 56 1.31 -4.91 -6.05
CA GLY A 56 0.22 -5.46 -6.86
C GLY A 56 -0.36 -4.45 -7.87
N ALA A 57 -0.30 -3.16 -7.55
CA ALA A 57 -0.66 -2.04 -8.44
C ALA A 57 0.41 -1.72 -9.49
N GLY A 58 1.56 -2.41 -9.49
CA GLY A 58 2.65 -2.15 -10.43
C GLY A 58 3.40 -0.83 -10.17
N LEU A 59 3.22 -0.22 -8.99
CA LEU A 59 3.81 1.09 -8.65
C LEU A 59 5.30 1.01 -8.31
N THR A 60 5.90 -0.18 -8.21
CA THR A 60 7.30 -0.35 -7.81
C THR A 60 8.26 0.48 -8.66
N ARG A 61 8.11 0.46 -9.99
CA ARG A 61 8.96 1.24 -10.88
C ARG A 61 8.78 2.74 -10.68
N PHE A 62 7.53 3.20 -10.56
CA PHE A 62 7.23 4.61 -10.30
C PHE A 62 7.83 5.09 -8.97
N ILE A 63 7.71 4.29 -7.91
CA ILE A 63 8.27 4.60 -6.61
C ILE A 63 9.80 4.70 -6.69
N CYS A 64 10.47 3.71 -7.27
CA CYS A 64 11.93 3.68 -7.36
C CYS A 64 12.50 4.75 -8.28
N ASP A 65 11.97 4.88 -9.49
CA ASP A 65 12.54 5.74 -10.52
C ASP A 65 12.15 7.21 -10.32
N THR A 66 11.00 7.48 -9.69
CA THR A 66 10.45 8.85 -9.56
C THR A 66 10.42 9.34 -8.13
N LEU A 67 9.81 8.59 -7.20
CA LEU A 67 9.59 9.09 -5.84
C LEU A 67 10.87 9.10 -5.01
N PHE A 68 11.69 8.04 -5.10
CA PHE A 68 12.92 7.93 -4.33
C PHE A 68 14.03 8.89 -4.74
N GLN A 69 13.84 9.67 -5.82
CA GLN A 69 14.75 10.77 -6.16
C GLN A 69 14.71 11.92 -5.14
N TYR A 70 13.60 12.10 -4.43
CA TYR A 70 13.40 13.23 -3.51
C TYR A 70 12.59 12.88 -2.26
N LEU A 71 12.14 11.63 -2.12
CA LEU A 71 11.44 11.08 -0.97
C LEU A 71 12.15 9.83 -0.46
N ASP A 72 11.96 9.53 0.82
CA ASP A 72 12.32 8.23 1.39
C ASP A 72 11.07 7.34 1.56
N SER A 73 11.30 6.10 2.01
CA SER A 73 10.24 5.12 2.27
C SER A 73 9.21 5.58 3.32
N SER A 74 9.59 6.45 4.28
CA SER A 74 8.67 6.96 5.29
C SER A 74 7.64 7.93 4.71
N HIS A 75 8.06 8.76 3.74
CA HIS A 75 7.16 9.66 3.01
C HIS A 75 6.21 8.88 2.11
N VAL A 76 6.71 7.85 1.42
CA VAL A 76 5.89 6.95 0.60
C VAL A 76 4.88 6.20 1.47
N TYR A 77 5.32 5.63 2.60
CA TYR A 77 4.42 4.95 3.53
C TYR A 77 3.34 5.88 4.08
N THR A 78 3.69 7.12 4.42
CA THR A 78 2.70 8.13 4.88
C THR A 78 1.63 8.40 3.83
N ALA A 79 2.00 8.47 2.55
CA ALA A 79 1.05 8.64 1.46
C ALA A 79 0.17 7.38 1.29
N LEU A 80 0.78 6.19 1.24
CA LEU A 80 0.05 4.93 1.11
C LEU A 80 -0.92 4.70 2.27
N LYS A 81 -0.53 5.01 3.51
CA LYS A 81 -1.39 4.89 4.69
C LYS A 81 -2.63 5.79 4.65
N ARG A 82 -2.58 6.91 3.91
CA ARG A 82 -3.75 7.78 3.71
C ARG A 82 -4.71 7.25 2.64
N ILE A 83 -4.18 6.56 1.64
CA ILE A 83 -4.94 6.04 0.49
C ILE A 83 -5.56 4.68 0.83
N CYS A 84 -4.75 3.78 1.38
CA CYS A 84 -5.13 2.40 1.66
C CYS A 84 -6.11 2.33 2.84
N PRO A 85 -7.05 1.36 2.84
CA PRO A 85 -7.86 1.10 4.02
C PRO A 85 -7.00 0.67 5.21
N THR A 86 -7.52 0.91 6.40
CA THR A 86 -6.90 0.44 7.64
C THR A 86 -7.22 -1.03 7.83
N VAL A 87 -6.21 -1.83 8.20
CA VAL A 87 -6.35 -3.26 8.53
C VAL A 87 -5.92 -3.50 9.97
N GLU A 88 -6.65 -4.35 10.67
CA GLU A 88 -6.38 -4.72 12.07
C GLU A 88 -6.10 -6.21 12.20
N ARG A 89 -5.14 -6.59 13.05
CA ARG A 89 -4.80 -8.01 13.24
C ARG A 89 -5.87 -8.71 14.07
N LYS A 90 -6.41 -9.81 13.54
CA LYS A 90 -7.45 -10.64 14.19
C LYS A 90 -7.06 -12.13 14.30
N TYR A 91 -5.76 -12.44 14.23
CA TYR A 91 -5.18 -13.79 14.40
C TYR A 91 -3.94 -13.75 15.29
#